data_AF-A0A2S7YS41-F1
#
_entry.id   AF-A0A2S7YS41-F1
#
_cell.length_a   1.000
_cell.length_b   1.000
_cell.length_c   1.000
_cell.angle_alpha   90.00
_cell.angle_beta   90.00
_cell.angle_gamma   90.00
#
_symmetry.space_group_name_H-M   'P 1'
#
loop_
_entity.id
_entity.type
_entity.pdbx_description
1 polymer ?
#
loop_
_entity_poly.entity_id
_entity_poly.type
_entity_poly.pdbx_seq_one_letter_code
_entity_poly.pdbx_strand_id
1 'polypeptide(L)'
;MSAFLGHIHYWLYRKIQLLVERENLILEKTTKVVDDLAEELHSISVDTYGEPINPSIPLENIIDHGNIHGWLSNQINIASVREAAFIKDLLDTNSGDEAVNVVTAILDAFAVQGQACGVVAQDNLEEHTAPAIYNALQNFYVNGMPCDGGDQVVSESPDEFTWVGDHRLQAGYWRTAGVDPKFMALAYQTWFEAFVKAVDPNFELVTTEENGTRLYTIKKK
;
A
#
# COMPACT_ATOMS: atom_id res chain seq x y z
N MET A 1 -23.61 13.84 14.18
CA MET A 1 -24.55 12.71 14.26
C MET A 1 -23.73 11.48 14.57
N SER A 2 -24.05 10.73 15.62
CA SER A 2 -23.40 9.45 15.91
C SER A 2 -23.59 8.53 14.70
N ALA A 3 -22.50 8.22 14.01
CA ALA A 3 -22.52 7.33 12.86
C ALA A 3 -22.42 5.90 13.37
N PHE A 4 -23.32 5.05 12.91
CA PHE A 4 -23.25 3.61 13.19
C PHE A 4 -22.05 3.01 12.43
N LEU A 5 -21.39 2.01 13.01
CA LEU A 5 -20.32 1.28 12.34
C LEU A 5 -20.87 0.41 11.20
N GLY A 6 -20.80 0.91 9.96
CA GLY A 6 -21.09 0.13 8.76
C GLY A 6 -19.90 -0.70 8.26
N HIS A 7 -20.18 -1.63 7.34
CA HIS A 7 -19.20 -2.48 6.65
C HIS A 7 -18.00 -1.69 6.08
N ILE A 8 -18.25 -0.49 5.56
CA ILE A 8 -17.21 0.37 4.98
C ILE A 8 -16.11 0.75 5.99
N HIS A 9 -16.45 0.90 7.28
CA HIS A 9 -15.47 1.23 8.32
C HIS A 9 -14.56 0.04 8.61
N TYR A 10 -15.12 -1.16 8.70
CA TYR A 10 -14.36 -2.41 8.86
C TYR A 10 -13.48 -2.70 7.64
N TRP A 11 -14.02 -2.47 6.44
CA TRP A 11 -13.29 -2.60 5.19
C TRP A 11 -12.07 -1.67 5.16
N LEU A 12 -12.25 -0.39 5.48
CA LEU A 12 -11.14 0.56 5.51
C LEU A 12 -10.14 0.23 6.63
N TYR A 13 -10.63 -0.17 7.80
CA TYR A 13 -9.78 -0.60 8.91
C TYR A 13 -8.91 -1.80 8.53
N ARG A 14 -9.48 -2.80 7.83
CA ARG A 14 -8.70 -3.93 7.31
C ARG A 14 -7.60 -3.48 6.35
N LYS A 15 -7.86 -2.48 5.50
CA LYS A 15 -6.85 -1.91 4.60
C LYS A 15 -5.73 -1.20 5.37
N ILE A 16 -6.04 -0.53 6.48
CA ILE A 16 -5.03 0.08 7.36
C ILE A 16 -4.18 -1.02 8.02
N GLN A 17 -4.78 -2.14 8.44
CA GLN A 17 -4.03 -3.28 8.95
C GLN A 17 -3.08 -3.85 7.89
N LEU A 18 -3.48 -3.88 6.61
CA LEU A 18 -2.58 -4.29 5.52
C LEU A 18 -1.37 -3.36 5.37
N LEU A 19 -1.48 -2.06 5.62
CA LEU A 19 -0.30 -1.18 5.67
C LEU A 19 0.68 -1.62 6.78
N VAL A 20 0.16 -1.91 7.97
CA VAL A 20 0.98 -2.39 9.09
C VAL A 20 1.59 -3.76 8.80
N GLU A 21 0.85 -4.67 8.17
CA GLU A 21 1.38 -5.97 7.73
C GLU A 21 2.55 -5.79 6.74
N ARG A 22 2.50 -4.78 5.87
CA ARG A 22 3.60 -4.47 4.93
C ARG A 22 4.80 -3.87 5.63
N GLU A 23 4.57 -2.92 6.54
CA GLU A 23 5.60 -2.32 7.38
C GLU A 23 6.39 -3.41 8.14
N ASN A 24 5.69 -4.40 8.70
CA ASN A 24 6.31 -5.54 9.37
C ASN A 24 7.10 -6.45 8.40
N LEU A 25 6.63 -6.65 7.17
CA LEU A 25 7.38 -7.38 6.15
C LEU A 25 8.65 -6.63 5.74
N ILE A 26 8.59 -5.30 5.63
CA ILE A 26 9.77 -4.47 5.36
C ILE A 26 10.79 -4.65 6.49
N LEU A 27 10.35 -4.57 7.75
CA LEU A 27 11.21 -4.83 8.90
C LEU A 27 11.84 -6.22 8.83
N GLU A 28 11.03 -7.28 8.68
CA GLU A 28 11.53 -8.67 8.61
C GLU A 28 12.56 -8.87 7.49
N LYS A 29 12.35 -8.26 6.33
CA LYS A 29 13.25 -8.40 5.18
C LYS A 29 14.52 -7.59 5.35
N THR A 30 14.44 -6.39 5.91
CA THR A 30 15.58 -5.48 6.07
C THR A 30 16.46 -5.87 7.26
N THR A 31 15.91 -6.43 8.34
CA THR A 31 16.70 -7.03 9.43
C THR A 31 17.62 -8.14 8.93
N LYS A 32 17.27 -8.87 7.85
CA LYS A 32 18.14 -9.90 7.26
C LYS A 32 19.32 -9.32 6.46
N VAL A 33 19.32 -8.01 6.23
CA VAL A 33 20.31 -7.31 5.40
C VAL A 33 21.17 -6.38 6.25
N VAL A 34 20.57 -5.65 7.19
CA VAL A 34 21.24 -4.64 8.02
C VAL A 34 21.11 -4.91 9.53
N ASP A 35 20.69 -6.12 9.90
CA ASP A 35 20.58 -6.60 11.28
C ASP A 35 19.81 -5.61 12.18
N ASP A 36 20.39 -5.29 13.35
CA ASP A 36 19.79 -4.46 14.39
C ASP A 36 19.46 -3.03 13.92
N LEU A 37 20.13 -2.52 12.88
CA LEU A 37 19.87 -1.19 12.34
C LEU A 37 18.41 -1.06 11.86
N ALA A 38 17.85 -2.11 11.25
CA ALA A 38 16.46 -2.08 10.81
C ALA A 38 15.48 -1.94 11.99
N GLU A 39 15.76 -2.62 13.10
CA GLU A 39 14.94 -2.56 14.32
C GLU A 39 15.03 -1.18 14.98
N GLU A 40 16.23 -0.61 15.05
CA GLU A 40 16.45 0.74 15.59
C GLU A 40 15.69 1.80 14.80
N LEU A 41 15.80 1.78 13.46
CA LEU A 41 15.11 2.73 12.57
C LEU A 41 13.58 2.56 12.61
N HIS A 42 13.10 1.32 12.72
CA HIS A 42 11.67 1.04 12.90
C HIS A 42 11.16 1.59 14.23
N SER A 43 11.89 1.34 15.33
CA SER A 43 11.56 1.88 16.66
C SER A 43 11.48 3.41 16.66
N ILE A 44 12.41 4.10 15.98
CA ILE A 44 12.36 5.57 15.84
C ILE A 44 11.07 6.01 15.13
N SER A 45 10.69 5.31 14.06
CA SER A 45 9.47 5.61 13.31
C SER A 45 8.22 5.37 14.17
N VAL A 46 8.19 4.30 14.96
CA VAL A 46 7.12 3.97 15.91
C VAL A 46 7.01 5.04 17.01
N ASP A 47 8.12 5.43 17.63
CA ASP A 47 8.15 6.46 18.68
C ASP A 47 7.69 7.83 18.16
N THR A 48 7.99 8.13 16.89
CA THR A 48 7.66 9.43 16.28
C THR A 48 6.21 9.53 15.84
N TYR A 49 5.68 8.48 15.20
CA TYR A 49 4.37 8.53 14.53
C TYR A 49 3.27 7.75 15.26
N GLY A 50 3.66 6.90 16.23
CA GLY A 50 2.76 6.11 17.05
C GLY A 50 2.79 4.63 16.71
N GLU A 51 2.44 3.81 17.70
CA GLU A 51 2.38 2.35 17.61
C GLU A 51 1.36 1.87 16.56
N PRO A 52 1.66 0.78 15.83
CA PRO A 52 0.68 0.12 15.00
C PRO A 52 -0.51 -0.38 15.83
N ILE A 53 -1.71 -0.31 15.25
CA ILE A 53 -2.90 -0.84 15.90
C ILE A 53 -2.77 -2.36 15.99
N ASN A 54 -2.93 -2.91 17.19
CA ASN A 54 -2.95 -4.35 17.38
C ASN A 54 -4.15 -4.96 16.60
N PRO A 55 -3.92 -5.81 15.59
CA PRO A 55 -4.97 -6.30 14.71
C PRO A 55 -5.97 -7.23 15.40
N SER A 56 -5.63 -7.75 16.60
CA SER A 56 -6.52 -8.59 17.40
C SER A 56 -7.61 -7.80 18.13
N ILE A 57 -7.50 -6.46 18.20
CA ILE A 57 -8.48 -5.63 18.88
C ILE A 57 -9.61 -5.28 17.89
N PRO A 58 -10.88 -5.59 18.21
CA PRO A 58 -12.02 -5.21 17.38
C PRO A 58 -12.15 -3.69 17.22
N LEU A 59 -12.51 -3.23 16.01
CA LEU A 59 -12.59 -1.81 15.66
C LEU A 59 -13.51 -1.04 16.62
N GLU A 60 -14.66 -1.62 16.95
CA GLU A 60 -15.67 -1.03 17.83
C GLU A 60 -15.14 -0.70 19.23
N ASN A 61 -14.05 -1.32 19.67
CA ASN A 61 -13.46 -1.11 20.99
C ASN A 61 -12.46 0.06 21.03
N ILE A 62 -11.92 0.47 19.88
CA ILE A 62 -10.81 1.44 19.80
C ILE A 62 -11.16 2.69 18.99
N ILE A 63 -12.20 2.62 18.16
CA ILE A 63 -12.60 3.74 17.32
C ILE A 63 -13.24 4.85 18.14
N ASP A 64 -13.01 6.10 17.74
CA ASP A 64 -13.78 7.23 18.24
C ASP A 64 -15.20 7.21 17.63
N HIS A 65 -16.17 6.72 18.39
CA HIS A 65 -17.59 6.69 18.00
C HIS A 65 -18.20 8.09 17.77
N GLY A 66 -17.58 9.14 18.31
CA GLY A 66 -17.96 10.53 18.07
C GLY A 66 -17.41 11.09 16.75
N ASN A 67 -16.36 10.49 16.20
CA ASN A 67 -15.66 10.95 14.99
C ASN A 67 -15.02 9.78 14.20
N ILE A 68 -15.83 8.84 13.76
CA ILE A 68 -15.39 7.61 13.06
C ILE A 68 -14.51 7.92 11.84
N HIS A 69 -14.94 8.85 10.99
CA HIS A 69 -14.20 9.18 9.76
C HIS A 69 -12.89 9.88 10.07
N GLY A 70 -12.89 10.83 11.01
CA GLY A 70 -11.68 11.51 11.43
C GLY A 70 -10.68 10.56 12.07
N TRP A 71 -11.15 9.61 12.88
CA TRP A 71 -10.29 8.56 13.45
C TRP A 71 -9.68 7.68 12.35
N LEU A 72 -10.48 7.15 11.42
CA LEU A 72 -9.98 6.30 10.33
C LEU A 72 -9.00 7.05 9.42
N SER A 73 -9.31 8.30 9.06
CA SER A 73 -8.43 9.15 8.28
C SER A 73 -7.10 9.40 9.00
N ASN A 74 -7.13 9.64 10.32
CA ASN A 74 -5.93 9.79 11.12
C ASN A 74 -5.12 8.49 11.19
N GLN A 75 -5.76 7.32 11.27
CA GLN A 75 -5.06 6.03 11.26
C GLN A 75 -4.40 5.74 9.90
N ILE A 76 -5.03 6.11 8.78
CA ILE A 76 -4.38 6.07 7.46
C ILE A 76 -3.12 6.95 7.46
N ASN A 77 -3.23 8.17 7.97
CA ASN A 77 -2.10 9.11 8.03
C ASN A 77 -0.94 8.54 8.86
N ILE A 78 -1.22 8.10 10.10
CA ILE A 78 -0.21 7.50 10.99
C ILE A 78 0.50 6.35 10.30
N ALA A 79 -0.24 5.35 9.81
CA ALA A 79 0.36 4.17 9.19
C ALA A 79 1.14 4.52 7.91
N SER A 80 0.60 5.41 7.07
CA SER A 80 1.22 5.76 5.79
C SER A 80 2.50 6.58 5.96
N VAL A 81 2.50 7.53 6.91
CA VAL A 81 3.69 8.34 7.20
C VAL A 81 4.75 7.52 7.92
N ARG A 82 4.37 6.65 8.87
CA ARG A 82 5.31 5.79 9.59
C ARG A 82 6.05 4.83 8.66
N GLU A 83 5.34 4.10 7.81
CA GLU A 83 5.96 3.22 6.81
C GLU A 83 6.90 4.01 5.88
N ALA A 84 6.46 5.15 5.37
CA ALA A 84 7.26 5.99 4.48
C ALA A 84 8.52 6.55 5.17
N ALA A 85 8.41 6.95 6.43
CA ALA A 85 9.55 7.45 7.22
C ALA A 85 10.55 6.34 7.50
N PHE A 86 10.08 5.15 7.87
CA PHE A 86 10.92 3.97 8.06
C PHE A 86 11.69 3.61 6.78
N ILE A 87 11.00 3.57 5.64
CA ILE A 87 11.64 3.36 4.34
C ILE A 87 12.68 4.44 4.05
N LYS A 88 12.36 5.71 4.29
CA LYS A 88 13.29 6.82 4.07
C LYS A 88 14.55 6.70 4.93
N ASP A 89 14.41 6.36 6.20
CA ASP A 89 15.57 6.22 7.08
C ASP A 89 16.44 5.01 6.69
N LEU A 90 15.83 3.91 6.24
CA LEU A 90 16.55 2.78 5.66
C LEU A 90 17.35 3.18 4.42
N LEU A 91 16.75 3.98 3.52
CA LEU A 91 17.42 4.43 2.29
C LEU A 91 18.54 5.44 2.56
N ASP A 92 18.37 6.34 3.52
CA ASP A 92 19.34 7.39 3.83
C ASP A 92 20.55 6.88 4.63
N THR A 93 20.36 5.84 5.45
CA THR A 93 21.41 5.34 6.36
C THR A 93 22.33 4.31 5.70
N ASN A 94 21.92 3.75 4.56
CA ASN A 94 22.66 2.68 3.87
C ASN A 94 23.25 3.20 2.55
N SER A 95 24.48 2.82 2.24
CA SER A 95 25.20 3.28 1.04
C SER A 95 26.02 2.17 0.38
N GLY A 96 26.43 2.37 -0.87
CA GLY A 96 27.20 1.38 -1.62
C GLY A 96 26.40 0.09 -1.88
N ASP A 97 27.06 -1.07 -1.74
CA ASP A 97 26.45 -2.38 -2.03
C ASP A 97 25.30 -2.72 -1.07
N GLU A 98 25.37 -2.25 0.18
CA GLU A 98 24.33 -2.45 1.19
C GLU A 98 23.02 -1.76 0.81
N ALA A 99 23.09 -0.55 0.24
CA ALA A 99 21.91 0.17 -0.24
C ALA A 99 21.14 -0.62 -1.31
N VAL A 100 21.83 -1.34 -2.19
CA VAL A 100 21.20 -2.18 -3.21
C VAL A 100 20.43 -3.34 -2.55
N ASN A 101 21.00 -3.96 -1.51
CA ASN A 101 20.35 -5.04 -0.78
C ASN A 101 19.13 -4.53 0.02
N VAL A 102 19.22 -3.35 0.64
CA VAL A 102 18.10 -2.70 1.34
C VAL A 102 16.96 -2.38 0.38
N VAL A 103 17.27 -1.75 -0.76
CA VAL A 103 16.28 -1.49 -1.83
C VAL A 103 15.62 -2.79 -2.27
N THR A 104 16.40 -3.85 -2.50
CA THR A 104 15.89 -5.16 -2.89
C THR A 104 14.98 -5.76 -1.82
N ALA A 105 15.35 -5.67 -0.55
CA ALA A 105 14.55 -6.17 0.57
C ALA A 105 13.22 -5.42 0.72
N ILE A 106 13.21 -4.09 0.55
CA ILE A 106 11.99 -3.28 0.57
C ILE A 106 11.07 -3.68 -0.60
N LEU A 107 11.59 -3.73 -1.83
CA LEU A 107 10.80 -4.12 -2.99
C LEU A 107 10.28 -5.56 -2.90
N ASP A 108 11.08 -6.48 -2.33
CA ASP A 108 10.65 -7.86 -2.04
C ASP A 108 9.50 -7.90 -1.02
N ALA A 109 9.54 -7.07 0.03
CA ALA A 109 8.42 -6.96 0.97
C ALA A 109 7.11 -6.50 0.28
N PHE A 110 7.19 -5.50 -0.59
CA PHE A 110 6.06 -5.05 -1.41
C PHE A 110 5.58 -6.16 -2.36
N ALA A 111 6.48 -6.87 -3.03
CA ALA A 111 6.14 -7.97 -3.94
C ALA A 111 5.47 -9.14 -3.20
N VAL A 112 6.05 -9.58 -2.08
CA VAL A 112 5.52 -10.68 -1.26
C VAL A 112 4.12 -10.36 -0.76
N GLN A 113 3.90 -9.15 -0.25
CA GLN A 113 2.57 -8.76 0.21
C GLN A 113 1.58 -8.64 -0.95
N GLY A 114 1.99 -8.03 -2.07
CA GLY A 114 1.16 -7.90 -3.27
C GLY A 114 0.70 -9.27 -3.77
N GLN A 115 1.62 -10.23 -3.86
CA GLN A 115 1.31 -11.62 -4.19
C GLN A 115 0.32 -12.25 -3.20
N ALA A 116 0.56 -12.12 -1.90
CA ALA A 116 -0.32 -12.69 -0.88
C ALA A 116 -1.75 -12.11 -0.97
N CYS A 117 -1.87 -10.79 -1.16
CA CYS A 117 -3.15 -10.13 -1.37
C CYS A 117 -3.82 -10.60 -2.67
N GLY A 118 -3.05 -10.79 -3.74
CA GLY A 118 -3.55 -11.28 -5.02
C GLY A 118 -4.09 -12.71 -4.94
N VAL A 119 -3.45 -13.60 -4.17
CA VAL A 119 -3.98 -14.95 -3.90
C VAL A 119 -5.32 -14.88 -3.17
N VAL A 120 -5.45 -14.04 -2.13
CA VAL A 120 -6.71 -13.87 -1.41
C VAL A 120 -7.80 -13.26 -2.32
N ALA A 121 -7.42 -12.32 -3.20
CA ALA A 121 -8.33 -11.73 -4.17
C ALA A 121 -8.84 -12.78 -5.18
N GLN A 122 -7.95 -13.66 -5.66
CA GLN A 122 -8.28 -14.74 -6.59
C GLN A 122 -9.37 -15.65 -6.03
N ASP A 123 -9.28 -16.05 -4.76
CA ASP A 123 -10.24 -16.94 -4.11
C ASP A 123 -11.68 -16.38 -4.09
N ASN A 124 -11.83 -15.06 -4.25
CA ASN A 124 -13.11 -14.36 -4.19
C ASN A 124 -13.54 -13.78 -5.54
N LEU A 125 -12.79 -14.03 -6.62
CA LEU A 125 -13.04 -13.46 -7.94
C LEU A 125 -13.89 -14.40 -8.78
N GLU A 126 -15.09 -13.96 -9.18
CA GLU A 126 -15.99 -14.75 -10.03
C GLU A 126 -15.60 -14.67 -11.52
N GLU A 127 -15.09 -13.53 -11.96
CA GLU A 127 -14.75 -13.25 -13.35
C GLU A 127 -13.35 -12.65 -13.49
N HIS A 128 -12.59 -13.16 -14.46
CA HIS A 128 -11.22 -12.76 -14.71
C HIS A 128 -11.14 -11.77 -15.89
N THR A 129 -11.55 -10.52 -15.62
CA THR A 129 -11.42 -9.38 -16.55
C THR A 129 -10.52 -8.30 -15.94
N ALA A 130 -9.89 -7.47 -16.77
CA ALA A 130 -9.04 -6.39 -16.27
C ALA A 130 -9.75 -5.45 -15.27
N PRO A 131 -11.02 -5.04 -15.48
CA PRO A 131 -11.76 -4.24 -14.51
C PRO A 131 -12.06 -5.01 -13.21
N ALA A 132 -12.35 -6.32 -13.29
CA ALA A 132 -12.59 -7.13 -12.10
C ALA A 132 -11.32 -7.27 -11.23
N ILE A 133 -10.15 -7.47 -11.85
CA ILE A 133 -8.87 -7.50 -11.15
C ILE A 133 -8.56 -6.14 -10.49
N TYR A 134 -8.77 -5.05 -11.22
CA TYR A 134 -8.62 -3.70 -10.66
C TYR A 134 -9.57 -3.45 -9.48
N ASN A 135 -10.85 -3.83 -9.60
CA ASN A 135 -11.81 -3.68 -8.52
C ASN A 135 -11.43 -4.52 -7.28
N ALA A 136 -10.91 -5.73 -7.49
CA ALA A 136 -10.43 -6.57 -6.41
C ALA A 136 -9.23 -5.92 -5.69
N LEU A 137 -8.30 -5.31 -6.43
CA LEU A 137 -7.15 -4.58 -5.89
C LEU A 137 -7.55 -3.50 -4.88
N GLN A 138 -8.68 -2.80 -5.12
CA GLN A 138 -9.17 -1.75 -4.23
C GLN A 138 -9.50 -2.24 -2.81
N ASN A 139 -9.67 -3.55 -2.60
CA ASN A 139 -9.88 -4.14 -1.28
C ASN A 139 -8.60 -4.25 -0.43
N PHE A 140 -7.44 -4.11 -1.05
CA PHE A 140 -6.14 -4.36 -0.40
C PHE A 140 -5.24 -3.12 -0.38
N TYR A 141 -5.47 -2.18 -1.28
CA TYR A 141 -4.68 -0.95 -1.40
C TYR A 141 -5.38 0.26 -0.78
N VAL A 142 -4.73 0.94 0.18
CA VAL A 142 -5.24 2.20 0.75
C VAL A 142 -5.12 3.35 -0.25
N ASN A 143 -6.26 3.76 -0.80
CA ASN A 143 -6.37 4.89 -1.72
C ASN A 143 -7.22 6.02 -1.13
N GLY A 144 -6.79 6.51 0.03
CA GLY A 144 -7.53 7.51 0.81
C GLY A 144 -8.81 6.99 1.45
N MET A 145 -9.64 7.92 1.90
CA MET A 145 -11.00 7.64 2.36
C MET A 145 -11.91 7.32 1.17
N PRO A 146 -12.99 6.53 1.36
CA PRO A 146 -13.95 6.25 0.29
C PRO A 146 -14.56 7.50 -0.37
N CYS A 147 -14.58 8.63 0.34
CA CYS A 147 -15.09 9.91 -0.17
C CYS A 147 -14.09 10.73 -0.99
N ASP A 148 -12.83 10.30 -1.11
CA ASP A 148 -11.75 11.09 -1.73
C ASP A 148 -11.68 10.95 -3.26
N GLY A 149 -12.56 10.14 -3.85
CA GLY A 149 -12.74 10.04 -5.30
C GLY A 149 -11.77 9.11 -6.03
N GLY A 150 -10.91 8.37 -5.32
CA GLY A 150 -10.11 7.26 -5.86
C GLY A 150 -9.17 7.61 -7.02
N ASP A 151 -8.86 6.62 -7.86
CA ASP A 151 -8.02 6.79 -9.05
C ASP A 151 -8.81 7.34 -10.23
N GLN A 152 -8.13 8.07 -11.12
CA GLN A 152 -8.71 8.55 -12.37
C GLN A 152 -8.61 7.46 -13.45
N VAL A 153 -9.75 6.90 -13.84
CA VAL A 153 -9.85 5.92 -14.94
C VAL A 153 -9.64 6.61 -16.30
N VAL A 154 -8.85 5.99 -17.16
CA VAL A 154 -8.52 6.46 -18.52
C VAL A 154 -9.24 5.63 -19.58
N SER A 155 -9.18 4.31 -19.48
CA SER A 155 -9.86 3.39 -20.39
C SER A 155 -10.24 2.10 -19.67
N GLU A 156 -11.33 1.47 -20.12
CA GLU A 156 -11.77 0.17 -19.62
C GLU A 156 -12.34 -0.69 -20.74
N SER A 157 -11.98 -1.98 -20.71
CA SER A 157 -12.49 -3.07 -21.53
C SER A 157 -12.26 -4.38 -20.78
N PRO A 158 -12.84 -5.52 -21.22
CA PRO A 158 -12.62 -6.80 -20.54
C PRO A 158 -11.15 -7.24 -20.44
N ASP A 159 -10.32 -6.87 -21.42
CA ASP A 159 -8.92 -7.30 -21.50
C ASP A 159 -7.91 -6.19 -21.12
N GLU A 160 -8.37 -4.96 -20.89
CA GLU A 160 -7.53 -3.81 -20.57
C GLU A 160 -8.24 -2.82 -19.63
N PHE A 161 -7.59 -2.43 -18.54
CA PHE A 161 -8.07 -1.38 -17.63
C PHE A 161 -6.92 -0.43 -17.27
N THR A 162 -7.06 0.85 -17.63
CA THR A 162 -6.02 1.87 -17.47
C THR A 162 -6.46 2.98 -16.52
N TRP A 163 -5.59 3.35 -15.58
CA TRP A 163 -5.79 4.49 -14.67
C TRP A 163 -4.52 5.32 -14.50
N VAL A 164 -4.70 6.55 -14.02
CA VAL A 164 -3.59 7.46 -13.71
C VAL A 164 -2.85 6.98 -12.46
N GLY A 165 -1.53 6.78 -12.58
CA GLY A 165 -0.64 6.31 -11.52
C GLY A 165 0.09 7.43 -10.78
N ASP A 166 -0.60 8.52 -10.45
CA ASP A 166 -0.02 9.71 -9.82
C ASP A 166 0.10 9.62 -8.29
N HIS A 167 -0.56 8.63 -7.67
CA HIS A 167 -0.61 8.42 -6.23
C HIS A 167 -1.01 9.68 -5.45
N ARG A 168 -1.96 10.48 -5.98
CA ARG A 168 -2.30 11.80 -5.40
C ARG A 168 -2.72 11.72 -3.93
N LEU A 169 -3.36 10.64 -3.51
CA LEU A 169 -3.87 10.44 -2.15
C LEU A 169 -2.78 9.97 -1.18
N GLN A 170 -1.64 9.49 -1.68
CA GLN A 170 -0.50 9.02 -0.91
C GLN A 170 0.63 10.06 -0.88
N ALA A 171 0.75 10.87 -1.93
CA ALA A 171 1.84 11.85 -2.11
C ALA A 171 1.99 12.84 -0.94
N GLY A 172 0.88 13.16 -0.26
CA GLY A 172 0.90 13.97 0.96
C GLY A 172 1.68 13.32 2.09
N TYR A 173 1.47 12.01 2.33
CA TYR A 173 2.17 11.26 3.37
C TYR A 173 3.65 11.10 3.07
N TRP A 174 4.00 10.84 1.81
CA TRP A 174 5.40 10.74 1.38
C TRP A 174 6.15 12.04 1.57
N ARG A 175 5.50 13.18 1.26
CA ARG A 175 6.07 14.51 1.52
C ARG A 175 6.29 14.76 3.01
N THR A 176 5.34 14.37 3.85
CA THR A 176 5.47 14.48 5.31
C THR A 176 6.63 13.65 5.84
N ALA A 177 6.79 12.42 5.35
CA ALA A 177 7.89 11.54 5.72
C ALA A 177 9.25 11.96 5.12
N GLY A 178 9.25 12.72 4.03
CA GLY A 178 10.46 13.11 3.30
C GLY A 178 11.06 12.02 2.42
N VAL A 179 10.34 10.92 2.18
CA VAL A 179 10.77 9.83 1.27
C VAL A 179 10.70 10.28 -0.19
N ASP A 180 11.60 9.78 -1.04
CA ASP A 180 11.54 10.05 -2.49
C ASP A 180 10.23 9.49 -3.08
N PRO A 181 9.32 10.33 -3.61
CA PRO A 181 8.08 9.87 -4.20
C PRO A 181 8.29 8.93 -5.39
N LYS A 182 9.43 9.02 -6.10
CA LYS A 182 9.75 8.10 -7.20
C LYS A 182 10.02 6.68 -6.70
N PHE A 183 10.72 6.56 -5.57
CA PHE A 183 10.96 5.26 -4.93
C PHE A 183 9.64 4.64 -4.46
N MET A 184 8.79 5.42 -3.79
CA MET A 184 7.49 4.92 -3.34
C MET A 184 6.60 4.50 -4.52
N ALA A 185 6.57 5.28 -5.61
CA ALA A 185 5.83 4.91 -6.81
C ALA A 185 6.35 3.60 -7.45
N LEU A 186 7.66 3.34 -7.38
CA LEU A 186 8.25 2.06 -7.80
C LEU A 186 7.82 0.92 -6.87
N ALA A 187 7.88 1.11 -5.55
CA ALA A 187 7.47 0.10 -4.58
C ALA A 187 6.00 -0.31 -4.75
N TYR A 188 5.10 0.67 -4.93
CA TYR A 188 3.69 0.39 -5.23
C TYR A 188 3.48 -0.27 -6.60
N GLN A 189 4.24 0.12 -7.62
CA GLN A 189 4.22 -0.57 -8.91
C GLN A 189 4.61 -2.05 -8.74
N THR A 190 5.68 -2.34 -7.99
CA THR A 190 6.10 -3.72 -7.68
C THR A 190 5.00 -4.51 -6.95
N TRP A 191 4.31 -3.88 -6.00
CA TRP A 191 3.17 -4.50 -5.33
C TRP A 191 2.02 -4.79 -6.30
N PHE A 192 1.66 -3.85 -7.19
CA PHE A 192 0.60 -4.02 -8.19
C PHE A 192 0.94 -5.12 -9.19
N GLU A 193 2.18 -5.18 -9.67
CA GLU A 193 2.66 -6.24 -10.57
C GLU A 193 2.53 -7.63 -9.93
N ALA A 194 2.98 -7.77 -8.68
CA ALA A 194 2.89 -9.01 -7.94
C ALA A 194 1.43 -9.42 -7.66
N PHE A 195 0.58 -8.45 -7.31
CA PHE A 195 -0.84 -8.65 -7.10
C PHE A 195 -1.53 -9.16 -8.37
N VAL A 196 -1.41 -8.43 -9.49
CA VAL A 196 -2.08 -8.78 -10.76
C VAL A 196 -1.67 -10.16 -11.24
N LYS A 197 -0.37 -10.46 -11.19
CA LYS A 197 0.17 -11.77 -11.58
C LYS A 197 -0.36 -12.91 -10.70
N ALA A 198 -0.58 -12.65 -9.42
CA ALA A 198 -1.10 -13.65 -8.49
C ALA A 198 -2.61 -13.88 -8.65
N VAL A 199 -3.38 -12.83 -8.99
CA VAL A 199 -4.81 -12.98 -9.29
C VAL A 199 -5.02 -13.81 -10.56
N ASP A 200 -4.33 -13.47 -11.64
CA ASP A 200 -4.39 -14.20 -12.90
C ASP A 200 -3.07 -14.06 -13.70
N PRO A 201 -2.31 -15.16 -13.87
CA PRO A 201 -1.08 -15.15 -14.66
C PRO A 201 -1.23 -14.75 -16.13
N ASN A 202 -2.45 -14.77 -16.69
CA ASN A 202 -2.75 -14.31 -18.05
C ASN A 202 -2.85 -12.79 -18.16
N PHE A 203 -2.85 -12.08 -17.03
CA PHE A 203 -2.78 -10.62 -16.98
C PHE A 203 -1.40 -10.16 -16.51
N GLU A 204 -1.07 -8.92 -16.85
CA GLU A 204 0.10 -8.20 -16.38
C GLU A 204 -0.23 -6.75 -16.09
N LEU A 205 0.60 -6.11 -15.27
CA LEU A 205 0.61 -4.67 -15.15
C LEU A 205 1.63 -4.09 -16.14
N VAL A 206 1.17 -3.20 -17.01
CA VAL A 206 2.02 -2.40 -17.89
C VAL A 206 2.03 -0.97 -17.36
N THR A 207 3.22 -0.36 -17.30
CA THR A 207 3.38 1.04 -16.92
C THR A 207 3.87 1.84 -18.11
N THR A 208 3.15 2.90 -18.47
CA THR A 208 3.55 3.85 -19.53
C THR A 208 3.60 5.27 -18.98
N GLU A 209 4.20 6.19 -19.75
CA GLU A 209 4.19 7.61 -19.44
C GLU A 209 3.69 8.38 -20.67
N GLU A 210 2.61 9.14 -20.50
CA GLU A 210 2.00 9.96 -21.54
C GLU A 210 1.96 11.41 -21.09
N ASN A 211 2.63 12.30 -21.83
CA ASN A 211 2.72 13.73 -21.50
C ASN A 211 3.16 14.02 -20.06
N GLY A 212 4.07 13.20 -19.52
CA GLY A 212 4.55 13.30 -18.12
C GLY A 212 3.59 12.74 -17.07
N THR A 213 2.50 12.09 -17.49
CA THR A 213 1.57 11.38 -16.61
C THR A 213 1.85 9.89 -16.67
N ARG A 214 2.14 9.28 -15.52
CA ARG A 214 2.27 7.82 -15.42
C ARG A 214 0.90 7.17 -15.53
N LEU A 215 0.79 6.14 -16.35
CA LEU A 215 -0.40 5.31 -16.47
C LEU A 215 -0.08 3.88 -16.05
N TYR A 216 -0.99 3.28 -15.28
CA TYR A 216 -0.99 1.87 -14.97
C TYR A 216 -2.09 1.19 -15.79
N THR A 217 -1.74 0.09 -16.44
CA THR A 217 -2.68 -0.70 -17.25
C THR A 217 -2.62 -2.15 -16.82
N ILE A 218 -3.73 -2.70 -16.35
CA ILE A 218 -3.90 -4.16 -16.26
C ILE A 218 -4.29 -4.64 -17.64
N LYS A 219 -3.49 -5.52 -18.23
CA LYS A 219 -3.66 -5.99 -19.61
C LYS A 219 -3.56 -7.51 -19.70
N LYS A 220 -4.41 -8.11 -20.51
CA LYS A 220 -4.31 -9.52 -20.89
C LYS A 220 -3.16 -9.74 -21.88
N LYS A 221 -2.38 -10.80 -21.66
CA LYS A 221 -1.23 -11.21 -22.48
C LYS A 221 -1.65 -11.81 -23.81
#